data_AF-A0A8J7EE61-F1
#
_entry.id   AF-A0A8J7EE61-F1
#
_cell.length_a   1.000
_cell.length_b   1.000
_cell.length_c   1.000
_cell.angle_alpha   90.00
_cell.angle_beta   90.00
_cell.angle_gamma   90.00
#
_symmetry.space_group_name_H-M   'P 1'
#
loop_
_entity.id
_entity.type
_entity.pdbx_description
1 polymer ?
#
loop_
_entity_poly.entity_id
_entity_poly.type
_entity_poly.pdbx_seq_one_letter_code
_entity_poly.pdbx_strand_id
1 'polypeptide(L)'
;MGRAQEVFERLQNSPHFAEDELGLFHGRFLFIDREEIEGKCIARFGQPSDAKTDRPHRYVLVATQVIEQSLDLDFDLMISDLAPVDLLLQRSGRLHRHEDRTNRPAQLTEPTLWLIAPEIDEKGKTDFGDSGFIYDRHVLLRTWLALRDRTTISLPSSMDALIEAAYNLDSLPSESLEPIHVEDWQNSLTQHRQDQSAYRSLAQKVYLPSARGKHKPCDFTRGNEEDDDNTIMAVTRLGEQSVTTIFVQRTRAGLILPISQQAIDLNKSPDLETVRALLEHSARISKKRLVEEIIKLKKLDTWTSALLKHCRCVELDATGKAQIGKWELSLDPQRGIVINSA
;
A
#
# COMPACT_ATOMS: atom_id res chain seq x y z
N MET A 1 1.46 -5.49 -1.97
CA MET A 1 0.16 -6.00 -2.50
C MET A 1 0.24 -7.46 -2.89
N GLY A 2 1.16 -7.88 -3.78
CA GLY A 2 1.28 -9.29 -4.20
C GLY A 2 1.46 -10.26 -3.02
N ARG A 3 2.39 -9.95 -2.11
CA ARG A 3 2.58 -10.71 -0.86
C ARG A 3 1.30 -10.87 -0.02
N ALA A 4 0.46 -9.83 0.09
CA ALA A 4 -0.79 -9.92 0.85
C ALA A 4 -1.79 -10.88 0.18
N GLN A 5 -1.90 -10.84 -1.16
CA GLN A 5 -2.72 -11.79 -1.91
C GLN A 5 -2.21 -13.23 -1.73
N GLU A 6 -0.89 -13.43 -1.79
CA GLU A 6 -0.26 -14.75 -1.61
C GLU A 6 -0.47 -15.31 -0.19
N VAL A 7 -0.24 -14.49 0.85
CA VAL A 7 -0.46 -14.91 2.24
C VAL A 7 -1.93 -15.27 2.45
N PHE A 8 -2.86 -14.46 1.95
CA PHE A 8 -4.28 -14.75 2.02
C PHE A 8 -4.63 -16.09 1.34
N GLU A 9 -4.15 -16.32 0.12
CA GLU A 9 -4.37 -17.57 -0.60
C GLU A 9 -3.78 -18.79 0.13
N ARG A 10 -2.59 -18.65 0.74
CA ARG A 10 -2.01 -19.72 1.58
C ARG A 10 -2.85 -20.00 2.82
N LEU A 11 -3.43 -18.97 3.45
CA LEU A 11 -4.32 -19.13 4.60
C LEU A 11 -5.66 -19.75 4.22
N GLN A 12 -6.22 -19.39 3.06
CA GLN A 12 -7.44 -20.00 2.53
C GLN A 12 -7.27 -21.49 2.23
N ASN A 13 -6.10 -21.88 1.71
CA ASN A 13 -5.77 -23.27 1.43
C ASN A 13 -5.32 -24.07 2.67
N SER A 14 -5.25 -23.44 3.84
CA SER A 14 -4.87 -24.08 5.10
C SER A 14 -6.10 -24.72 5.77
N PRO A 15 -5.95 -25.89 6.43
CA PRO A 15 -7.05 -26.52 7.16
C PRO A 15 -7.46 -25.79 8.46
N HIS A 16 -6.78 -24.68 8.82
CA HIS A 16 -6.96 -24.03 10.12
C HIS A 16 -8.06 -22.97 10.16
N PHE A 17 -8.47 -22.45 9.00
CA PHE A 17 -9.41 -21.32 8.89
C PHE A 17 -10.55 -21.66 7.92
N ALA A 18 -11.77 -21.31 8.30
CA ALA A 18 -12.89 -21.28 7.37
C ALA A 18 -12.83 -20.02 6.49
N GLU A 19 -13.51 -20.06 5.36
CA GLU A 19 -13.50 -18.97 4.38
C GLU A 19 -14.07 -17.66 4.95
N ASP A 20 -15.08 -17.75 5.82
CA ASP A 20 -15.74 -16.63 6.47
C ASP A 20 -14.96 -16.05 7.67
N GLU A 21 -13.89 -16.74 8.11
CA GLU A 21 -12.96 -16.27 9.14
C GLU A 21 -11.77 -15.49 8.56
N LEU A 22 -11.68 -15.36 7.24
CA LEU A 22 -10.57 -14.70 6.55
C LEU A 22 -11.05 -13.46 5.80
N GLY A 23 -10.17 -12.47 5.72
CA GLY A 23 -10.37 -11.26 4.93
C GLY A 23 -9.07 -10.75 4.33
N LEU A 24 -9.19 -10.06 3.20
CA LEU A 24 -8.08 -9.39 2.52
C LEU A 24 -8.43 -7.93 2.25
N PHE A 25 -7.53 -7.01 2.60
CA PHE A 25 -7.74 -5.59 2.33
C PHE A 25 -6.48 -4.86 1.84
N HIS A 26 -6.56 -4.30 0.63
CA HIS A 26 -5.48 -3.51 0.02
C HIS A 26 -6.00 -2.52 -1.01
N GLY A 27 -5.13 -1.61 -1.49
CA GLY A 27 -5.52 -0.54 -2.42
C GLY A 27 -5.84 -0.96 -3.86
N ARG A 28 -5.95 -2.26 -4.15
CA ARG A 28 -6.11 -2.81 -5.52
C ARG A 28 -7.43 -3.57 -5.72
N PHE A 29 -8.40 -3.27 -4.88
CA PHE A 29 -9.81 -3.58 -5.12
C PHE A 29 -10.45 -2.44 -5.93
N LEU A 30 -11.58 -2.70 -6.58
CA LEU A 30 -12.40 -1.63 -7.15
C LEU A 30 -12.90 -0.73 -6.03
N PHE A 31 -13.19 0.53 -6.33
CA PHE A 31 -13.65 1.48 -5.32
C PHE A 31 -14.90 0.97 -4.58
N ILE A 32 -15.87 0.42 -5.30
CA ILE A 32 -17.09 -0.17 -4.73
C ILE A 32 -16.79 -1.32 -3.76
N ASP A 33 -15.88 -2.22 -4.13
CA ASP A 33 -15.47 -3.34 -3.27
C ASP A 33 -14.74 -2.83 -2.01
N ARG A 34 -13.94 -1.77 -2.15
CA ARG A 34 -13.22 -1.17 -1.02
C ARG A 34 -14.17 -0.60 0.00
N GLU A 35 -15.22 0.11 -0.41
CA GLU A 35 -16.23 0.64 0.51
C GLU A 35 -16.92 -0.50 1.27
N GLU A 36 -17.25 -1.59 0.59
CA GLU A 36 -17.85 -2.77 1.23
C GLU A 36 -16.89 -3.44 2.24
N ILE A 37 -15.64 -3.68 1.85
CA ILE A 37 -14.62 -4.30 2.70
C ILE A 37 -14.32 -3.41 3.92
N GLU A 38 -14.23 -2.10 3.73
CA GLU A 38 -14.02 -1.13 4.80
C GLU A 38 -15.17 -1.16 5.82
N GLY A 39 -16.42 -1.15 5.33
CA GLY A 39 -17.59 -1.29 6.19
C GLY A 39 -17.58 -2.59 7.00
N LYS A 40 -17.22 -3.71 6.37
CA LYS A 40 -17.06 -5.01 7.06
C LYS A 40 -15.93 -5.00 8.09
N CYS A 41 -14.82 -4.30 7.83
CA CYS A 41 -13.73 -4.17 8.79
C CYS A 41 -14.15 -3.36 10.02
N ILE A 42 -14.85 -2.23 9.83
CA ILE A 42 -15.38 -1.42 10.93
C ILE A 42 -16.39 -2.23 11.75
N ALA A 43 -17.29 -2.97 11.11
CA ALA A 43 -18.23 -3.84 11.81
C ALA A 43 -17.51 -4.90 12.66
N ARG A 44 -16.43 -5.52 12.18
CA ARG A 44 -15.76 -6.61 12.91
C ARG A 44 -14.77 -6.14 13.98
N PHE A 45 -14.06 -5.05 13.73
CA PHE A 45 -12.92 -4.62 14.54
C PHE A 45 -13.11 -3.25 15.22
N GLY A 46 -14.20 -2.54 14.91
CA GLY A 46 -14.50 -1.22 15.46
C GLY A 46 -14.79 -1.21 16.96
N GLN A 47 -15.10 -0.03 17.49
CA GLN A 47 -15.27 0.21 18.92
C GLN A 47 -16.38 -0.67 19.55
N PRO A 48 -16.17 -1.27 20.74
CA PRO A 48 -17.18 -2.10 21.41
C PRO A 48 -18.54 -1.41 21.64
N SER A 49 -18.55 -0.09 21.81
CA SER A 49 -19.78 0.69 22.03
C SER A 49 -20.56 1.04 20.76
N ASP A 50 -20.01 0.81 19.56
CA ASP A 50 -20.72 1.08 18.31
C ASP A 50 -21.74 -0.03 18.03
N ALA A 51 -23.00 0.34 17.77
CA ALA A 51 -24.07 -0.59 17.45
C ALA A 51 -23.83 -1.37 16.16
N LYS A 52 -22.97 -0.87 15.26
CA LYS A 52 -22.56 -1.57 14.04
C LYS A 52 -21.48 -2.62 14.30
N THR A 53 -20.85 -2.60 15.48
CA THR A 53 -19.77 -3.53 15.81
C THR A 53 -20.34 -4.89 16.22
N ASP A 54 -20.02 -5.89 15.43
CA ASP A 54 -20.30 -7.30 15.66
C ASP A 54 -18.96 -8.06 15.58
N ARG A 55 -18.28 -8.17 16.73
CA ARG A 55 -16.95 -8.79 16.78
C ARG A 55 -17.11 -10.32 16.65
N PRO A 56 -16.51 -10.94 15.62
CA PRO A 56 -16.56 -12.38 15.44
C PRO A 56 -15.77 -13.10 16.54
N HIS A 57 -16.09 -14.38 16.77
CA HIS A 57 -15.31 -15.22 17.70
C HIS A 57 -13.84 -15.34 17.27
N ARG A 58 -13.61 -15.43 15.95
CA ARG A 58 -12.29 -15.48 15.33
C ARG A 58 -12.38 -14.90 13.92
N TYR A 59 -11.43 -14.03 13.56
CA TYR A 59 -11.28 -13.52 12.20
C TYR A 59 -9.85 -13.04 11.98
N VAL A 60 -9.27 -13.36 10.83
CA VAL A 60 -7.93 -12.94 10.42
C VAL A 60 -8.03 -12.03 9.21
N LEU A 61 -7.57 -10.79 9.35
CA LEU A 61 -7.47 -9.83 8.27
C LEU A 61 -6.03 -9.76 7.77
N VAL A 62 -5.80 -10.16 6.52
CA VAL A 62 -4.55 -9.87 5.80
C VAL A 62 -4.70 -8.50 5.15
N ALA A 63 -3.86 -7.54 5.53
CA ALA A 63 -3.96 -6.19 4.99
C ALA A 63 -2.60 -5.59 4.65
N THR A 64 -2.62 -4.66 3.69
CA THR A 64 -1.49 -3.73 3.47
C THR A 64 -1.65 -2.49 4.36
N GLN A 65 -0.78 -1.50 4.18
CA GLN A 65 -0.79 -0.20 4.88
C GLN A 65 -2.14 0.56 4.85
N VAL A 66 -3.13 0.10 4.08
CA VAL A 66 -4.48 0.68 4.05
C VAL A 66 -5.18 0.69 5.42
N ILE A 67 -4.85 -0.22 6.33
CA ILE A 67 -5.41 -0.23 7.69
C ILE A 67 -4.75 0.78 8.64
N GLU A 68 -3.62 1.38 8.22
CA GLU A 68 -2.89 2.35 9.03
C GLU A 68 -3.62 3.71 9.04
N GLN A 69 -4.28 4.06 7.93
CA GLN A 69 -4.87 5.38 7.72
C GLN A 69 -6.37 5.40 8.01
N SER A 70 -6.76 6.26 8.96
CA SER A 70 -8.14 6.70 9.19
C SER A 70 -9.19 5.65 9.63
N LEU A 71 -8.81 4.39 9.85
CA LEU A 71 -9.70 3.37 10.40
C LEU A 71 -9.46 3.15 11.91
N ASP A 72 -10.55 3.22 12.68
CA ASP A 72 -10.55 2.98 14.12
C ASP A 72 -10.79 1.48 14.38
N LEU A 73 -9.72 0.68 14.28
CA LEU A 73 -9.77 -0.79 14.36
C LEU A 73 -8.99 -1.31 15.57
N ASP A 74 -9.45 -2.43 16.14
CA ASP A 74 -8.86 -3.11 17.28
C ASP A 74 -8.68 -4.62 17.07
N PHE A 75 -7.42 -5.04 17.07
CA PHE A 75 -6.97 -6.42 16.94
C PHE A 75 -6.42 -6.98 18.27
N ASP A 76 -6.62 -8.28 18.49
CA ASP A 76 -6.08 -9.01 19.66
C ASP A 76 -4.60 -9.39 19.49
N LEU A 77 -4.18 -9.63 18.25
CA LEU A 77 -2.82 -10.00 17.85
C LEU A 77 -2.50 -9.26 16.55
N MET A 78 -1.26 -8.83 16.39
CA MET A 78 -0.78 -8.24 15.15
C MET A 78 0.46 -8.97 14.66
N ILE A 79 0.48 -9.28 13.37
CA ILE A 79 1.66 -9.82 12.67
C ILE A 79 2.01 -8.81 11.58
N SER A 80 3.27 -8.42 11.50
CA SER A 80 3.71 -7.40 10.54
C SER A 80 5.02 -7.78 9.88
N ASP A 81 5.12 -7.45 8.59
CA ASP A 81 6.42 -7.33 7.93
C ASP A 81 7.22 -6.20 8.59
N LEU A 82 8.54 -6.35 8.61
CA LEU A 82 9.41 -5.27 9.05
C LEU A 82 9.17 -4.02 8.19
N ALA A 83 8.99 -2.90 8.87
CA ALA A 83 8.82 -1.57 8.32
C ALA A 83 9.60 -0.58 9.20
N PRO A 84 9.78 0.68 8.76
CA PRO A 84 10.24 1.76 9.63
C PRO A 84 9.50 1.78 10.97
N VAL A 85 10.23 2.06 12.06
CA VAL A 85 9.72 1.87 13.43
C VAL A 85 8.50 2.73 13.75
N ASP A 86 8.43 3.93 13.19
CA ASP A 86 7.28 4.84 13.30
C ASP A 86 6.01 4.21 12.69
N LEU A 87 6.13 3.54 11.55
CA LEU A 87 5.02 2.81 10.95
C LEU A 87 4.64 1.57 11.77
N LEU A 88 5.62 0.85 12.34
CA LEU A 88 5.33 -0.26 13.26
C LEU A 88 4.59 0.21 14.52
N LEU A 89 4.98 1.37 15.08
CA LEU A 89 4.29 1.99 16.22
C LEU A 89 2.88 2.49 15.84
N GLN A 90 2.69 3.01 14.62
CA GLN A 90 1.35 3.36 14.13
C GLN A 90 0.46 2.13 13.98
N ARG A 91 1.01 1.02 13.44
CA ARG A 91 0.33 -0.27 13.34
C ARG A 91 -0.03 -0.80 14.73
N SER A 92 0.90 -0.79 15.68
CA SER A 92 0.63 -1.24 17.06
C SER A 92 -0.42 -0.38 17.76
N GLY A 93 -0.67 0.85 17.31
CA GLY A 93 -1.81 1.66 17.76
C GLY A 93 -3.20 1.09 17.43
N ARG A 94 -3.28 0.00 16.65
CA ARG A 94 -4.49 -0.81 16.39
C ARG A 94 -4.52 -2.10 17.20
N LEU A 95 -3.43 -2.44 17.90
CA LEU A 95 -3.36 -3.58 18.79
C LEU A 95 -3.90 -3.16 20.15
N HIS A 96 -4.92 -3.89 20.63
CA HIS A 96 -5.55 -3.62 21.91
C HIS A 96 -6.03 -2.17 22.08
N ARG A 97 -6.54 -1.59 20.99
CA ARG A 97 -6.81 -0.16 20.88
C ARG A 97 -7.94 0.34 21.79
N HIS A 98 -8.97 -0.48 22.00
CA HIS A 98 -10.12 -0.12 22.83
C HIS A 98 -10.01 -0.81 24.19
N GLU A 99 -9.75 -0.03 25.24
CA GLU A 99 -9.55 -0.51 26.61
C GLU A 99 -10.82 -1.14 27.22
N ASP A 100 -11.99 -0.69 26.79
CA ASP A 100 -13.29 -1.23 27.20
C ASP A 100 -13.60 -2.62 26.60
N ARG A 101 -12.71 -3.13 25.73
CA ARG A 101 -12.82 -4.47 25.16
C ARG A 101 -12.38 -5.54 26.16
N THR A 102 -13.36 -6.18 26.79
CA THR A 102 -13.16 -7.20 27.83
C THR A 102 -13.23 -8.65 27.33
N ASN A 103 -13.68 -8.88 26.10
CA ASN A 103 -13.93 -10.22 25.55
C ASN A 103 -12.73 -10.84 24.79
N ARG A 104 -11.50 -10.51 25.17
CA ARG A 104 -10.30 -11.06 24.52
C ARG A 104 -10.06 -12.52 24.93
N PRO A 105 -9.61 -13.40 24.02
CA PRO A 105 -9.21 -14.76 24.38
C PRO A 105 -8.11 -14.77 25.44
N ALA A 106 -8.11 -15.74 26.34
CA ALA A 106 -7.15 -15.82 27.46
C ALA A 106 -5.67 -15.84 27.02
N GLN A 107 -5.38 -16.34 25.82
CA GLN A 107 -4.02 -16.39 25.26
C GLN A 107 -3.58 -15.05 24.63
N LEU A 108 -4.50 -14.11 24.45
CA LEU A 108 -4.28 -12.83 23.75
C LEU A 108 -4.64 -11.63 24.64
N THR A 109 -4.55 -11.79 25.96
CA THR A 109 -4.76 -10.70 26.92
C THR A 109 -3.60 -9.73 26.99
N GLU A 110 -2.40 -10.17 26.61
CA GLU A 110 -1.22 -9.32 26.50
C GLU A 110 -1.08 -8.78 25.06
N PRO A 111 -0.98 -7.45 24.87
CA PRO A 111 -0.75 -6.87 23.55
C PRO A 111 0.53 -7.41 22.93
N THR A 112 0.40 -8.23 21.89
CA THR A 112 1.52 -8.88 21.22
C THR A 112 1.61 -8.46 19.76
N LEU A 113 2.80 -7.96 19.36
CA LEU A 113 3.16 -7.69 17.97
C LEU A 113 4.26 -8.66 17.53
N TRP A 114 3.96 -9.51 16.55
CA TRP A 114 4.94 -10.37 15.91
C TRP A 114 5.50 -9.70 14.67
N LEU A 115 6.83 -9.62 14.61
CA LEU A 115 7.55 -9.13 13.44
C LEU A 115 8.09 -10.31 12.66
N ILE A 116 7.85 -10.31 11.35
CA ILE A 116 8.44 -11.28 10.45
C ILE A 116 9.92 -10.92 10.30
N ALA A 117 10.78 -11.80 10.82
CA ALA A 117 12.22 -11.61 10.76
C ALA A 117 12.69 -11.60 9.30
N PRO A 118 13.58 -10.68 8.93
CA PRO A 118 14.21 -10.69 7.61
C PRO A 118 15.09 -11.92 7.45
N GLU A 119 15.30 -12.35 6.22
CA GLU A 119 16.27 -13.40 5.92
C GLU A 119 17.69 -12.84 6.10
N ILE A 120 18.60 -13.68 6.55
CA ILE A 120 20.01 -13.31 6.72
C ILE A 120 20.80 -14.25 5.82
N ASP A 121 21.56 -13.68 4.89
CA ASP A 121 22.38 -14.48 3.98
C ASP A 121 23.57 -15.12 4.71
N GLU A 122 24.27 -16.04 4.04
CA GLU A 122 25.47 -16.71 4.59
C GLU A 122 26.60 -15.74 4.98
N LYS A 123 26.52 -14.48 4.50
CA LYS A 123 27.46 -13.39 4.79
C LYS A 123 26.91 -12.44 5.85
N GLY A 124 25.86 -12.82 6.57
CA GLY A 124 25.24 -12.06 7.66
C GLY A 124 24.55 -10.76 7.23
N LYS A 125 24.38 -10.54 5.92
CA LYS A 125 23.69 -9.38 5.39
C LYS A 125 22.19 -9.63 5.46
N THR A 126 21.47 -8.61 5.91
CA THR A 126 20.02 -8.71 6.06
C THR A 126 19.33 -8.48 4.72
N ASP A 127 18.51 -9.43 4.29
CA ASP A 127 17.62 -9.29 3.14
C ASP A 127 16.20 -8.98 3.62
N PHE A 128 15.69 -7.83 3.18
CA PHE A 128 14.35 -7.35 3.52
C PHE A 128 13.31 -7.70 2.46
N GLY A 129 13.70 -8.41 1.38
CA GLY A 129 12.81 -8.84 0.31
C GLY A 129 11.94 -7.70 -0.24
N ASP A 130 10.63 -7.94 -0.32
CA ASP A 130 9.64 -6.96 -0.80
C ASP A 130 9.66 -5.63 -0.04
N SER A 131 9.91 -5.64 1.28
CA SER A 131 9.97 -4.42 2.09
C SER A 131 11.12 -3.51 1.65
N GLY A 132 12.24 -4.07 1.19
CA GLY A 132 13.40 -3.31 0.72
C GLY A 132 13.16 -2.56 -0.60
N PHE A 133 12.11 -2.91 -1.35
CA PHE A 133 11.68 -2.15 -2.54
C PHE A 133 10.71 -1.02 -2.20
N ILE A 134 10.01 -1.12 -1.05
CA ILE A 134 8.98 -0.15 -0.62
C ILE A 134 9.59 0.91 0.28
N TYR A 135 10.49 0.52 1.18
CA TYR A 135 11.12 1.38 2.17
C TYR A 135 12.62 1.47 1.96
N ASP A 136 13.21 2.55 2.47
CA ASP A 136 14.65 2.70 2.48
C ASP A 136 15.31 1.56 3.28
N ARG A 137 16.23 0.85 2.62
CA ARG A 137 16.91 -0.31 3.22
C ARG A 137 17.68 0.07 4.49
N HIS A 138 18.32 1.23 4.53
CA HIS A 138 19.12 1.64 5.67
C HIS A 138 18.22 1.87 6.90
N VAL A 139 17.06 2.51 6.70
CA VAL A 139 16.05 2.67 7.76
C VAL A 139 15.50 1.32 8.24
N LEU A 140 15.25 0.36 7.34
CA LEU A 140 14.83 -0.99 7.70
C LEU A 140 15.88 -1.72 8.54
N LEU A 141 17.15 -1.66 8.14
CA LEU A 141 18.25 -2.26 8.88
C LEU A 141 18.38 -1.69 10.29
N ARG A 142 18.34 -0.36 10.43
CA ARG A 142 18.38 0.28 11.76
C ARG A 142 17.18 -0.12 12.61
N THR A 143 15.99 -0.22 12.02
CA THR A 143 14.79 -0.68 12.73
C THR A 143 14.92 -2.12 13.20
N TRP A 144 15.41 -3.04 12.35
CA TRP A 144 15.67 -4.43 12.74
C TRP A 144 16.67 -4.52 13.89
N LEU A 145 17.82 -3.83 13.77
CA LEU A 145 18.85 -3.81 14.81
C LEU A 145 18.35 -3.23 16.13
N ALA A 146 17.47 -2.23 16.09
CA ALA A 146 16.90 -1.62 17.29
C ALA A 146 15.88 -2.52 18.02
N LEU A 147 15.26 -3.47 17.30
CA LEU A 147 14.15 -4.30 17.80
C LEU A 147 14.52 -5.77 18.05
N ARG A 148 15.51 -6.33 17.34
CA ARG A 148 15.79 -7.79 17.34
C ARG A 148 16.09 -8.37 18.72
N ASP A 149 16.68 -7.58 19.61
CA ASP A 149 17.10 -8.01 20.96
C ASP A 149 16.06 -7.63 22.03
N ARG A 150 14.91 -7.07 21.63
CA ARG A 150 13.84 -6.65 22.54
C ARG A 150 12.72 -7.68 22.57
N THR A 151 12.39 -8.13 23.77
CA THR A 151 11.21 -8.97 24.03
C THR A 151 9.98 -8.16 24.44
N THR A 152 10.16 -6.93 24.93
CA THR A 152 9.08 -6.08 25.42
C THR A 152 9.39 -4.61 25.15
N ILE A 153 8.35 -3.82 24.87
CA ILE A 153 8.44 -2.37 24.63
C ILE A 153 7.39 -1.69 25.51
N SER A 154 7.82 -0.70 26.29
CA SER A 154 6.91 0.09 27.14
C SER A 154 6.50 1.37 26.42
N LEU A 155 5.25 1.42 25.98
CA LEU A 155 4.67 2.60 25.33
C LEU A 155 3.88 3.44 26.35
N PRO A 156 3.93 4.79 26.27
CA PRO A 156 4.63 5.61 25.27
C PRO A 156 6.11 5.86 25.57
N SER A 157 6.62 5.46 26.74
CA SER A 157 7.96 5.83 27.23
C SER A 157 9.14 5.49 26.31
N SER A 158 9.03 4.42 25.52
CA SER A 158 10.09 3.98 24.61
C SER A 158 9.96 4.52 23.18
N MET A 159 8.92 5.31 22.86
CA MET A 159 8.67 5.77 21.49
C MET A 159 9.81 6.62 20.94
N ASP A 160 10.20 7.67 21.67
CA ASP A 160 11.25 8.60 21.21
C ASP A 160 12.58 7.90 21.01
N ALA A 161 12.98 7.04 21.96
CA ALA A 161 14.21 6.27 21.87
C ALA A 161 14.24 5.32 20.67
N LEU A 162 13.10 4.69 20.33
CA LEU A 162 12.98 3.83 19.17
C LEU A 162 13.05 4.62 17.86
N ILE A 163 12.35 5.74 17.77
CA ILE A 163 12.37 6.63 16.61
C ILE A 163 13.79 7.17 16.40
N GLU A 164 14.46 7.63 17.46
CA GLU A 164 15.84 8.11 17.38
C GLU A 164 16.79 6.99 16.91
N ALA A 165 16.64 5.77 17.46
CA ALA A 165 17.42 4.61 17.03
C ALA A 165 17.19 4.23 15.55
N ALA A 166 16.03 4.56 14.96
CA ALA A 166 15.76 4.31 13.53
C ALA A 166 16.17 5.48 12.62
N TYR A 167 16.09 6.73 13.09
CA TYR A 167 16.30 7.93 12.26
C TYR A 167 17.58 8.75 12.51
N ASN A 168 18.31 8.54 13.60
CA ASN A 168 19.66 9.08 13.77
C ASN A 168 20.70 8.36 12.87
N LEU A 169 20.58 8.51 11.56
CA LEU A 169 21.20 7.67 10.52
C LEU A 169 22.73 7.55 10.61
N ASP A 170 23.40 8.55 11.18
CA ASP A 170 24.86 8.59 11.28
C ASP A 170 25.41 7.85 12.52
N SER A 171 24.52 7.33 13.37
CA SER A 171 24.87 6.62 14.60
C SER A 171 24.45 5.15 14.54
N LEU A 172 25.29 4.29 15.12
CA LEU A 172 24.91 2.90 15.33
C LEU A 172 23.76 2.82 16.35
N PRO A 173 22.74 1.99 16.10
CA PRO A 173 21.61 1.84 17.01
C PRO A 173 21.98 1.12 18.33
N SER A 174 23.12 0.42 18.36
CA SER A 174 23.68 -0.23 19.55
C SER A 174 25.22 -0.22 19.46
N GLU A 175 25.88 -0.07 20.61
CA GLU A 175 27.35 -0.12 20.70
C GLU A 175 27.92 -1.54 20.63
N SER A 176 27.08 -2.57 20.82
CA SER A 176 27.48 -3.98 20.94
C SER A 176 27.13 -4.82 19.70
N LEU A 177 27.21 -4.23 18.51
CA LEU A 177 26.89 -4.90 17.25
C LEU A 177 28.06 -5.78 16.77
N GLU A 178 27.72 -6.94 16.23
CA GLU A 178 28.66 -7.84 15.59
C GLU A 178 29.29 -7.17 14.35
N PRO A 179 30.58 -7.44 14.04
CA PRO A 179 31.29 -6.77 12.94
C PRO A 179 30.56 -6.84 11.59
N ILE A 180 29.85 -7.95 11.36
CA ILE A 180 29.09 -8.21 10.14
C ILE A 180 27.92 -7.22 9.94
N HIS A 181 27.25 -6.83 11.04
CA HIS A 181 26.15 -5.85 10.99
C HIS A 181 26.67 -4.43 10.94
N VAL A 182 27.85 -4.16 11.51
CA VAL A 182 28.54 -2.87 11.34
C VAL A 182 28.91 -2.66 9.87
N GLU A 183 29.44 -3.69 9.21
CA GLU A 183 29.75 -3.63 7.77
C GLU A 183 28.48 -3.43 6.91
N ASP A 184 27.40 -4.16 7.17
CA ASP A 184 26.12 -3.97 6.47
C ASP A 184 25.54 -2.55 6.71
N TRP A 185 25.68 -2.03 7.93
CA TRP A 185 25.28 -0.66 8.26
C TRP A 185 26.08 0.38 7.48
N GLN A 186 27.41 0.25 7.41
CA GLN A 186 28.27 1.16 6.65
C GLN A 186 27.96 1.15 5.15
N ASN A 187 27.77 -0.05 4.59
CA ASN A 187 27.42 -0.23 3.19
C ASN A 187 26.05 0.38 2.87
N SER A 188 25.04 0.12 3.72
CA SER A 188 23.69 0.68 3.53
C SER A 188 23.63 2.19 3.73
N LEU A 189 24.39 2.77 4.67
CA LEU A 189 24.48 4.21 4.84
C LEU A 189 25.10 4.89 3.61
N THR A 190 26.15 4.27 3.04
CA THR A 190 26.80 4.77 1.83
C THR A 190 25.81 4.78 0.66
N GLN A 191 25.07 3.69 0.47
CA GLN A 191 24.03 3.59 -0.55
C GLN A 191 22.93 4.65 -0.34
N HIS A 192 22.42 4.77 0.88
CA HIS A 192 21.41 5.76 1.24
C HIS A 192 21.83 7.20 0.89
N ARG A 193 23.09 7.57 1.18
CA ARG A 193 23.63 8.89 0.85
C ARG A 193 23.75 9.11 -0.66
N GLN A 194 24.12 8.07 -1.42
CA GLN A 194 24.16 8.14 -2.88
C GLN A 194 22.76 8.36 -3.47
N ASP A 195 21.77 7.61 -2.99
CA ASP A 195 20.38 7.71 -3.43
C ASP A 195 19.78 9.08 -3.06
N GLN A 196 20.03 9.58 -1.85
CA GLN A 196 19.63 10.93 -1.45
C GLN A 196 20.27 12.03 -2.32
N SER A 197 21.56 11.89 -2.67
CA SER A 197 22.25 12.86 -3.53
C SER A 197 21.64 12.89 -4.93
N ALA A 198 21.41 11.71 -5.52
CA ALA A 198 20.75 11.58 -6.81
C ALA A 198 19.33 12.18 -6.78
N TYR A 199 18.57 11.91 -5.72
CA TYR A 199 17.24 12.50 -5.51
C TYR A 199 17.30 14.02 -5.40
N ARG A 200 18.23 14.56 -4.61
CA ARG A 200 18.38 16.02 -4.45
C ARG A 200 18.69 16.71 -5.76
N SER A 201 19.50 16.10 -6.63
CA SER A 201 19.79 16.61 -7.97
C SER A 201 18.57 16.58 -8.92
N LEU A 202 17.70 15.56 -8.80
CA LEU A 202 16.44 15.50 -9.56
C LEU A 202 15.44 16.53 -9.03
N ALA A 203 15.27 16.59 -7.71
CA ALA A 203 14.29 17.43 -7.06
C ALA A 203 14.61 18.93 -7.23
N GLN A 204 15.89 19.32 -7.30
CA GLN A 204 16.29 20.69 -7.68
C GLN A 204 15.78 21.14 -9.06
N LYS A 205 15.43 20.21 -9.96
CA LYS A 205 14.86 20.54 -11.27
C LYS A 205 13.35 20.79 -11.22
N VAL A 206 12.67 20.34 -10.15
CA VAL A 206 11.21 20.41 -10.00
C VAL A 206 10.79 21.35 -8.87
N TYR A 207 11.60 21.50 -7.83
CA TYR A 207 11.29 22.40 -6.73
C TYR A 207 11.27 23.84 -7.17
N LEU A 208 10.25 24.56 -6.67
CA LEU A 208 10.23 26.00 -6.76
C LEU A 208 11.49 26.58 -6.10
N PRO A 209 12.09 27.60 -6.71
CA PRO A 209 13.21 28.27 -6.10
C PRO A 209 12.80 28.92 -4.77
N SER A 210 13.78 29.13 -3.89
CA SER A 210 13.52 29.72 -2.57
C SER A 210 12.91 31.12 -2.70
N ALA A 211 11.86 31.39 -1.92
CA ALA A 211 11.20 32.70 -1.89
C ALA A 211 12.12 33.86 -1.47
N ARG A 212 13.25 33.56 -0.80
CA ARG A 212 14.22 34.57 -0.30
C ARG A 212 15.39 34.81 -1.25
N GLY A 213 15.46 34.11 -2.39
CA GLY A 213 16.54 34.27 -3.36
C GLY A 213 16.27 35.37 -4.39
N LYS A 214 17.33 35.81 -5.10
CA LYS A 214 17.21 36.72 -6.25
C LYS A 214 16.79 35.92 -7.49
N HIS A 215 15.52 35.57 -7.58
CA HIS A 215 14.94 34.83 -8.70
C HIS A 215 14.05 35.75 -9.54
N LYS A 216 13.99 35.51 -10.85
CA LYS A 216 13.03 36.19 -11.73
C LYS A 216 11.65 35.52 -11.59
N PRO A 217 10.54 36.24 -11.79
CA PRO A 217 9.20 35.64 -11.74
C PRO A 217 9.05 34.40 -12.64
N CYS A 218 9.69 34.39 -13.81
CA CYS A 218 9.70 33.24 -14.72
C CYS A 218 10.44 32.01 -14.20
N ASP A 219 11.31 32.15 -13.20
CA ASP A 219 12.00 31.01 -12.56
C ASP A 219 11.04 30.21 -11.66
N PHE A 220 9.95 30.83 -11.19
CA PHE A 220 8.90 30.17 -10.39
C PHE A 220 7.86 29.45 -11.25
N THR A 221 7.85 29.67 -12.56
CA THR A 221 6.93 29.03 -13.52
C THR A 221 7.69 28.13 -14.50
N ARG A 222 8.92 27.72 -14.17
CA ARG A 222 9.69 26.76 -14.98
C ARG A 222 9.06 25.37 -14.86
N GLY A 223 8.24 25.02 -15.83
CA GLY A 223 7.68 23.68 -16.05
C GLY A 223 7.33 23.52 -17.53
N ASN A 224 7.43 22.31 -18.08
CA ASN A 224 6.98 22.05 -19.43
C ASN A 224 5.45 21.88 -19.42
N GLU A 225 4.76 22.27 -20.50
CA GLU A 225 3.29 22.11 -20.62
C GLU A 225 2.82 20.63 -20.57
N GLU A 226 3.75 19.67 -20.59
CA GLU A 226 3.50 18.22 -20.55
C GLU A 226 3.67 17.59 -19.16
N ASP A 227 3.91 18.38 -18.12
CA ASP A 227 4.02 17.88 -16.75
C ASP A 227 2.62 17.47 -16.22
N ASP A 228 2.20 16.26 -16.58
CA ASP A 228 1.12 15.50 -15.91
C ASP A 228 1.37 15.49 -14.39
N ASP A 229 0.32 15.67 -13.58
CA ASP A 229 0.36 15.53 -12.11
C ASP A 229 1.11 14.25 -11.66
N ASN A 230 1.06 13.16 -12.43
CA ASN A 230 1.80 11.93 -12.19
C ASN A 230 3.32 12.09 -12.35
N THR A 231 3.78 12.90 -13.30
CA THR A 231 5.21 13.18 -13.52
C THR A 231 5.77 14.03 -12.38
N ILE A 232 5.05 15.07 -11.96
CA ILE A 232 5.45 15.92 -10.83
C ILE A 232 5.40 15.15 -9.51
N MET A 233 4.34 14.36 -9.28
CA MET A 233 4.24 13.52 -8.07
C MET A 233 5.33 12.46 -7.99
N ALA A 234 5.70 11.80 -9.10
CA ALA A 234 6.73 10.77 -9.13
C ALA A 234 8.15 11.32 -8.86
N VAL A 235 8.36 12.63 -9.09
CA VAL A 235 9.65 13.29 -8.81
C VAL A 235 9.70 13.88 -7.39
N THR A 236 8.58 14.33 -6.84
CA THR A 236 8.53 15.05 -5.54
C THR A 236 8.21 14.16 -4.34
N ARG A 237 7.62 13.01 -4.58
CA ARG A 237 7.56 11.88 -3.65
C ARG A 237 8.14 10.72 -4.43
N LEU A 238 8.88 9.81 -3.81
CA LEU A 238 9.21 8.50 -4.38
C LEU A 238 7.93 7.63 -4.57
N GLY A 239 6.81 8.23 -5.00
CA GLY A 239 5.59 7.53 -5.32
C GLY A 239 5.77 6.84 -6.66
N GLU A 240 5.54 5.53 -6.69
CA GLU A 240 5.42 4.80 -7.94
C GLU A 240 4.40 5.50 -8.84
N GLN A 241 4.77 5.74 -10.10
CA GLN A 241 3.81 6.22 -11.09
C GLN A 241 2.60 5.30 -11.07
N SER A 242 1.42 5.90 -11.04
CA SER A 242 0.18 5.18 -10.86
C SER A 242 -0.88 5.71 -11.81
N VAL A 243 -1.75 4.83 -12.29
CA VAL A 243 -2.85 5.19 -13.18
C VAL A 243 -4.17 4.69 -12.62
N THR A 244 -5.20 5.52 -12.71
CA THR A 244 -6.57 5.12 -12.41
C THR A 244 -7.12 4.38 -13.61
N THR A 245 -7.41 3.09 -13.44
CA THR A 245 -8.03 2.23 -14.44
C THR A 245 -9.48 1.97 -14.09
N ILE A 246 -10.36 2.07 -15.07
CA ILE A 246 -11.77 1.68 -14.96
C ILE A 246 -11.96 0.38 -15.71
N PHE A 247 -12.53 -0.61 -15.04
CA PHE A 247 -12.76 -1.94 -15.61
C PHE A 247 -14.17 -2.04 -16.19
N VAL A 248 -14.26 -2.52 -17.42
CA VAL A 248 -15.52 -2.86 -18.09
C VAL A 248 -15.41 -4.27 -18.63
N GLN A 249 -16.52 -5.01 -18.69
CA GLN A 249 -16.54 -6.39 -19.16
C GLN A 249 -17.33 -6.53 -20.45
N ARG A 250 -16.77 -7.26 -21.41
CA ARG A 250 -17.41 -7.55 -22.69
C ARG A 250 -18.27 -8.79 -22.60
N THR A 251 -19.56 -8.62 -22.90
CA THR A 251 -20.54 -9.69 -22.99
C THR A 251 -21.08 -9.82 -24.40
N ARG A 252 -21.92 -10.83 -24.67
CA ARG A 252 -22.61 -10.98 -25.96
C ARG A 252 -23.55 -9.82 -26.28
N ALA A 253 -24.04 -9.10 -25.27
CA ALA A 253 -25.01 -8.03 -25.41
C ALA A 253 -24.37 -6.62 -25.46
N GLY A 254 -23.06 -6.51 -25.19
CA GLY A 254 -22.35 -5.23 -25.12
C GLY A 254 -21.35 -5.18 -23.97
N LEU A 255 -20.92 -3.96 -23.64
CA LEU A 255 -20.05 -3.71 -22.49
C LEU A 255 -20.90 -3.46 -21.24
N ILE A 256 -20.46 -4.02 -20.11
CA ILE A 256 -21.10 -3.86 -18.80
C ILE A 256 -20.07 -3.50 -17.73
N LEU A 257 -20.54 -2.95 -16.61
CA LEU A 257 -19.75 -2.84 -15.40
C LEU A 257 -19.70 -4.19 -14.65
N PRO A 258 -18.51 -4.66 -14.22
CA PRO A 258 -18.36 -5.99 -13.62
C PRO A 258 -19.22 -6.25 -12.37
N ILE A 259 -19.39 -5.28 -11.47
CA ILE A 259 -20.12 -5.47 -10.21
C ILE A 259 -21.58 -5.05 -10.35
N SER A 260 -21.85 -3.83 -10.83
CA SER A 260 -23.23 -3.33 -10.94
C SER A 260 -24.03 -3.93 -12.11
N GLN A 261 -23.37 -4.64 -13.04
CA GLN A 261 -23.97 -5.23 -14.25
C GLN A 261 -24.69 -4.20 -15.16
N GLN A 262 -24.42 -2.91 -14.95
CA GLN A 262 -24.98 -1.82 -15.75
C GLN A 262 -24.35 -1.80 -17.14
N ALA A 263 -25.18 -1.72 -18.18
CA ALA A 263 -24.71 -1.59 -19.56
C ALA A 263 -24.09 -0.21 -19.82
N ILE A 264 -22.96 -0.20 -20.54
CA ILE A 264 -22.22 1.02 -20.89
C ILE A 264 -21.98 1.07 -22.39
N ASP A 265 -22.13 2.27 -22.95
CA ASP A 265 -21.67 2.60 -24.29
C ASP A 265 -20.49 3.59 -24.21
N LEU A 266 -19.29 3.11 -24.55
CA LEU A 266 -18.07 3.94 -24.55
C LEU A 266 -18.06 4.97 -25.71
N ASN A 267 -18.94 4.85 -26.69
CA ASN A 267 -19.03 5.78 -27.83
C ASN A 267 -19.92 7.00 -27.54
N LYS A 268 -20.67 6.98 -26.43
CA LYS A 268 -21.48 8.11 -25.97
C LYS A 268 -20.76 8.82 -24.82
N SER A 269 -20.84 10.15 -24.79
CA SER A 269 -20.39 10.90 -23.62
C SER A 269 -21.23 10.53 -22.39
N PRO A 270 -20.61 10.09 -21.29
CA PRO A 270 -21.34 9.63 -20.12
C PRO A 270 -22.00 10.81 -19.38
N ASP A 271 -23.21 10.59 -18.88
CA ASP A 271 -23.86 11.51 -17.94
C ASP A 271 -23.29 11.36 -16.53
N LEU A 272 -23.73 12.20 -15.58
CA LEU A 272 -23.19 12.18 -14.22
C LEU A 272 -23.41 10.84 -13.49
N GLU A 273 -24.54 10.18 -13.74
CA GLU A 273 -24.84 8.86 -13.17
C GLU A 273 -23.88 7.79 -13.70
N THR A 274 -23.66 7.77 -15.01
CA THR A 274 -22.70 6.87 -15.65
C THR A 274 -21.26 7.18 -15.22
N VAL A 275 -20.88 8.46 -15.09
CA VAL A 275 -19.56 8.86 -14.57
C VAL A 275 -19.35 8.33 -13.15
N ARG A 276 -20.36 8.45 -12.28
CA ARG A 276 -20.28 7.91 -10.92
C ARG A 276 -20.09 6.39 -10.94
N ALA A 277 -20.92 5.67 -11.71
CA ALA A 277 -20.83 4.22 -11.82
C ALA A 277 -19.47 3.76 -12.38
N LEU A 278 -18.90 4.49 -13.35
CA LEU A 278 -17.56 4.25 -13.88
C LEU A 278 -16.47 4.42 -12.80
N LEU A 279 -16.57 5.48 -11.98
CA LEU A 279 -15.61 5.74 -10.90
C LEU A 279 -15.72 4.74 -9.75
N GLU A 280 -16.92 4.24 -9.45
CA GLU A 280 -17.13 3.14 -8.50
C GLU A 280 -16.43 1.84 -8.95
N HIS A 281 -16.26 1.65 -10.26
CA HIS A 281 -15.50 0.53 -10.86
C HIS A 281 -14.07 0.90 -11.24
N SER A 282 -13.53 1.96 -10.61
CA SER A 282 -12.14 2.34 -10.78
C SER A 282 -11.23 1.70 -9.74
N ALA A 283 -9.98 1.49 -10.11
CA ALA A 283 -8.91 1.10 -9.20
C ALA A 283 -7.59 1.73 -9.63
N ARG A 284 -6.68 1.89 -8.67
CA ARG A 284 -5.36 2.49 -8.91
C ARG A 284 -4.31 1.38 -9.07
N ILE A 285 -3.60 1.41 -10.19
CA ILE A 285 -2.51 0.47 -10.48
C ILE A 285 -1.19 1.24 -10.40
N SER A 286 -0.24 0.77 -9.58
CA SER A 286 1.09 1.39 -9.37
C SER A 286 2.26 0.57 -9.91
N LYS A 287 2.02 -0.63 -10.47
CA LYS A 287 3.10 -1.51 -10.95
C LYS A 287 3.79 -0.88 -12.17
N LYS A 288 4.97 -0.27 -11.97
CA LYS A 288 5.71 0.55 -12.96
C LYS A 288 5.61 0.08 -14.41
N ARG A 289 6.08 -1.14 -14.71
CA ARG A 289 6.09 -1.69 -16.08
C ARG A 289 4.69 -1.89 -16.68
N LEU A 290 3.68 -2.12 -15.84
CA LEU A 290 2.29 -2.25 -16.30
C LEU A 290 1.67 -0.87 -16.51
N VAL A 291 1.99 0.10 -15.64
CA VAL A 291 1.54 1.49 -15.78
C VAL A 291 2.02 2.09 -17.11
N GLU A 292 3.28 1.85 -17.49
CA GLU A 292 3.84 2.25 -18.79
C GLU A 292 3.04 1.70 -19.99
N GLU A 293 2.52 0.46 -19.90
CA GLU A 293 1.69 -0.13 -20.95
C GLU A 293 0.25 0.40 -20.92
N ILE A 294 -0.33 0.59 -19.73
CA ILE A 294 -1.69 1.13 -19.57
C ILE A 294 -1.79 2.57 -20.09
N ILE A 295 -0.75 3.39 -19.86
CA ILE A 295 -0.74 4.78 -20.32
C ILE A 295 -0.80 4.87 -21.86
N LYS A 296 -0.22 3.88 -22.56
CA LYS A 296 -0.24 3.76 -24.03
C LYS A 296 -1.61 3.37 -24.59
N LEU A 297 -2.53 2.86 -23.75
CA LEU A 297 -3.88 2.55 -24.20
C LEU A 297 -4.57 3.81 -24.72
N LYS A 298 -5.35 3.65 -25.80
CA LYS A 298 -6.06 4.75 -26.44
C LYS A 298 -6.97 5.44 -25.41
N LYS A 299 -6.82 6.76 -25.27
CA LYS A 299 -7.78 7.59 -24.52
C LYS A 299 -9.12 7.58 -25.25
N LEU A 300 -10.21 7.40 -24.51
CA LEU A 300 -11.55 7.47 -25.08
C LEU A 300 -11.90 8.94 -25.33
N ASP A 301 -12.15 9.27 -26.59
CA ASP A 301 -12.48 10.64 -27.02
C ASP A 301 -13.78 11.17 -26.37
N THR A 302 -14.62 10.25 -25.89
CA THR A 302 -15.89 10.51 -25.20
C THR A 302 -15.74 10.91 -23.73
N TRP A 303 -14.60 10.60 -23.11
CA TRP A 303 -14.29 10.90 -21.72
C TRP A 303 -13.67 12.30 -21.58
N THR A 304 -14.46 13.30 -21.92
CA THR A 304 -14.06 14.72 -21.90
C THR A 304 -14.19 15.36 -20.52
N SER A 305 -14.91 14.72 -19.60
CA SER A 305 -15.10 15.24 -18.24
C SER A 305 -13.77 15.29 -17.48
N ALA A 306 -13.57 16.33 -16.66
CA ALA A 306 -12.38 16.46 -15.85
C ALA A 306 -12.14 15.24 -14.92
N LEU A 307 -13.23 14.57 -14.52
CA LEU A 307 -13.23 13.38 -13.67
C LEU A 307 -12.68 12.12 -14.38
N LEU A 308 -12.87 12.00 -15.70
CA LEU A 308 -12.47 10.81 -16.46
C LEU A 308 -11.25 11.05 -17.36
N LYS A 309 -10.86 12.30 -17.61
CA LYS A 309 -9.79 12.71 -18.54
C LYS A 309 -8.46 11.97 -18.33
N HIS A 310 -8.12 11.66 -17.08
CA HIS A 310 -6.87 10.97 -16.73
C HIS A 310 -7.02 9.47 -16.51
N CYS A 311 -8.26 8.96 -16.52
CA CYS A 311 -8.53 7.53 -16.37
C CYS A 311 -8.17 6.75 -17.65
N ARG A 312 -7.97 5.44 -17.51
CA ARG A 312 -7.81 4.50 -18.63
C ARG A 312 -8.83 3.38 -18.53
N CYS A 313 -9.44 3.05 -19.66
CA CYS A 313 -10.39 1.94 -19.73
C CYS A 313 -9.64 0.63 -19.94
N VAL A 314 -9.96 -0.38 -19.13
CA VAL A 314 -9.47 -1.76 -19.29
C VAL A 314 -10.67 -2.64 -19.59
N GLU A 315 -10.71 -3.19 -20.80
CA GLU A 315 -11.76 -4.08 -21.25
C GLU A 315 -11.43 -5.53 -20.93
N LEU A 316 -12.21 -6.13 -20.04
CA LEU A 316 -12.19 -7.55 -19.73
C LEU A 316 -12.99 -8.32 -20.79
N ASP A 317 -12.51 -9.50 -21.17
CA ASP A 317 -13.21 -10.42 -22.05
C ASP A 317 -14.39 -11.11 -21.35
N ALA A 318 -15.06 -12.02 -22.07
CA ALA A 318 -16.18 -12.79 -21.53
C ALA A 318 -15.79 -13.71 -20.35
N THR A 319 -14.49 -14.00 -20.18
CA THR A 319 -13.95 -14.78 -19.06
C THR A 319 -13.53 -13.91 -17.87
N GLY A 320 -13.66 -12.58 -17.97
CA GLY A 320 -13.28 -11.64 -16.90
C GLY A 320 -11.79 -11.32 -16.89
N LYS A 321 -11.09 -11.52 -18.01
CA LYS A 321 -9.64 -11.30 -18.13
C LYS A 321 -9.30 -10.25 -19.17
N ALA A 322 -8.24 -9.48 -18.95
CA ALA A 322 -7.70 -8.53 -19.92
C ALA A 322 -6.20 -8.73 -20.12
N GLN A 323 -5.76 -8.80 -21.37
CA GLN A 323 -4.34 -8.86 -21.72
C GLN A 323 -3.81 -7.47 -22.04
N ILE A 324 -2.81 -7.01 -21.29
CA ILE A 324 -2.12 -5.72 -21.51
C ILE A 324 -0.62 -5.99 -21.64
N GLY A 325 -0.14 -6.00 -22.89
CA GLY A 325 1.24 -6.40 -23.20
C GLY A 325 1.51 -7.83 -22.74
N LYS A 326 2.46 -8.00 -21.82
CA LYS A 326 2.81 -9.30 -21.22
C LYS A 326 2.06 -9.64 -19.92
N TRP A 327 1.14 -8.77 -19.49
CA TRP A 327 0.42 -8.95 -18.23
C TRP A 327 -1.03 -9.36 -18.50
N GLU A 328 -1.50 -10.36 -17.77
CA GLU A 328 -2.91 -10.73 -17.69
C GLU A 328 -3.50 -10.12 -16.41
N LEU A 329 -4.55 -9.33 -16.55
CA LEU A 329 -5.31 -8.74 -15.45
C LEU A 329 -6.63 -9.49 -15.32
N SER A 330 -7.06 -9.77 -14.09
CA SER A 330 -8.38 -10.33 -13.81
C SER A 330 -8.96 -9.72 -12.54
N LEU A 331 -10.28 -9.74 -12.44
CA LEU A 331 -11.00 -9.36 -11.24
C LEU A 331 -11.35 -10.61 -10.45
N ASP A 332 -10.83 -10.70 -9.23
CA ASP A 332 -11.15 -11.75 -8.28
C ASP A 332 -11.99 -11.13 -7.14
N PRO A 333 -13.19 -11.67 -6.83
CA PRO A 333 -14.05 -11.09 -5.80
C PRO A 333 -13.42 -11.02 -4.41
N GLN A 334 -12.47 -11.91 -4.09
CA GLN A 334 -11.84 -11.99 -2.78
C GLN A 334 -10.43 -11.40 -2.76
N ARG A 335 -9.74 -11.39 -3.90
CA ARG A 335 -8.36 -10.90 -4.04
C ARG A 335 -8.25 -9.55 -4.74
N GLY A 336 -9.34 -9.00 -5.24
CA GLY A 336 -9.35 -7.77 -6.02
C GLY A 336 -8.68 -7.99 -7.37
N ILE A 337 -7.91 -7.01 -7.86
CA ILE A 337 -7.24 -7.13 -9.16
C ILE A 337 -6.01 -8.02 -9.05
N VAL A 338 -6.05 -9.15 -9.72
CA VAL A 338 -4.93 -10.10 -9.85
C VAL A 338 -4.15 -9.77 -11.12
N ILE A 339 -2.82 -9.71 -11.01
CA ILE A 339 -1.92 -9.35 -12.11
C ILE A 339 -0.92 -10.48 -12.29
N ASN A 340 -1.09 -11.28 -13.33
CA ASN A 340 -0.19 -12.36 -13.70
C ASN A 340 0.75 -11.90 -14.82
N SER A 341 2.03 -12.28 -14.76
CA SER A 341 2.91 -12.23 -15.94
C SER A 341 2.67 -13.47 -16.76
N ALA A 342 2.33 -13.29 -18.04
CA ALA A 342 2.35 -14.37 -19.02
C ALA A 342 3.77 -14.81 -19.36
#